data_AF-A0A5B0NN54-F1
#
_entry.id   AF-A0A5B0NN54-F1
#
_cell.length_a   1.000
_cell.length_b   1.000
_cell.length_c   1.000
_cell.angle_alpha   90.00
_cell.angle_beta   90.00
_cell.angle_gamma   90.00
#
_symmetry.space_group_name_H-M   'P 1'
#
loop_
_entity.id
_entity.type
_entity.pdbx_description
1 polymer ?
#
loop_
_entity_poly.entity_id
_entity_poly.type
_entity_poly.pdbx_seq_one_letter_code
_entity_poly.pdbx_strand_id
1 'polypeptide(L)'
;MSRVALLLSFVGPLLLSKFLLESFERNPSFLDRLVVFCLSWPIAREIRLRLEQRDLRARASSRGALLAPLVSSPLPFGLSVLLTRLRMIHSGSPGDVIHLFNSRVPKPIHPDQPTKVFRSRVMGIETIWTIDHDDAKYFLSTGFPNFGKSPLFKAGFRRLLGDGVFASDQRGLWAWHRSLTRPHFVRERIADVVAMEEHSHRVATWLSTQTDLGKSVDIQDIFARYTLTVGTQHLFGRCVDSLNDLIHDRIQTGPNAADFAQNFVAAQHWAIINSLLLHPLLISLGFRIRDRATEEVRQVVDTLVQDASLSLASQIKKTNESDSSDQVEGGTASENLLDHLLTSGCSKELVRQECLNILLAARDTTASLLSSCIYELARDSPRKTAMWRKLKDEVERLGSGIDVTLDQVRELKYLRAVLNESLRLHPPVWANTRHAFEDDVLPSGVFVPAGTDCRFFIREFQRNPEVWGKDAEEFDPDRWIDSRKALQVKDPFSFQPFSAGPRICLGQQFALAEASMMMIRVIEGFEGVDLDLSDGPVGAEAPAVVLSFRGGLKVRFKK
;
A
#
# COMPACT_ATOMS: atom_id res chain seq x y z
N MET A 1 -3.53 -4.39 -26.53
CA MET A 1 -4.57 -4.26 -27.59
C MET A 1 -3.98 -4.75 -28.90
N SER A 2 -4.64 -5.67 -29.61
CA SER A 2 -4.20 -6.06 -30.96
C SER A 2 -4.34 -4.86 -31.92
N ARG A 3 -3.48 -4.76 -32.94
CA ARG A 3 -3.55 -3.70 -33.97
C ARG A 3 -4.93 -3.64 -34.64
N VAL A 4 -5.62 -4.77 -34.72
CA VAL A 4 -6.99 -4.91 -35.23
C VAL A 4 -8.01 -4.19 -34.33
N ALA A 5 -7.86 -4.27 -33.01
CA ALA A 5 -8.75 -3.58 -32.06
C ALA A 5 -8.60 -2.05 -32.11
N LEU A 6 -7.38 -1.56 -32.35
CA LEU A 6 -7.13 -0.13 -32.55
C LEU A 6 -7.75 0.36 -33.88
N LEU A 7 -7.52 -0.38 -34.98
CA LEU A 7 -8.13 -0.13 -36.29
C LEU A 7 -9.66 -0.09 -36.21
N LEU A 8 -10.30 -1.07 -35.56
CA LEU A 8 -11.75 -1.08 -35.36
C LEU A 8 -12.27 0.08 -34.48
N SER A 9 -11.44 0.63 -33.60
CA SER A 9 -11.82 1.80 -32.76
C SER A 9 -11.97 3.07 -33.58
N PHE A 10 -11.18 3.23 -34.65
CA PHE A 10 -11.18 4.43 -35.50
C PHE A 10 -11.97 4.21 -36.80
N VAL A 11 -11.85 3.03 -37.40
CA VAL A 11 -12.51 2.68 -38.68
C VAL A 11 -13.96 2.26 -38.47
N GLY A 12 -14.30 1.64 -37.34
CA GLY A 12 -15.68 1.20 -37.05
C GLY A 12 -16.69 2.36 -37.06
N PRO A 13 -16.44 3.47 -36.36
CA PRO A 13 -17.29 4.67 -36.42
C PRO A 13 -17.37 5.25 -37.84
N LEU A 14 -16.26 5.28 -38.58
CA LEU A 14 -16.25 5.75 -39.97
C LEU A 14 -17.14 4.88 -40.88
N LEU A 15 -17.03 3.56 -40.79
CA LEU A 15 -17.86 2.62 -41.56
C LEU A 15 -19.34 2.69 -41.16
N LEU A 16 -19.62 2.78 -39.85
CA LEU A 16 -20.99 2.91 -39.35
C LEU A 16 -21.61 4.25 -39.78
N SER A 17 -20.84 5.34 -39.71
CA SER A 17 -21.30 6.65 -40.16
C SER A 17 -21.59 6.65 -41.66
N LYS A 18 -20.72 6.03 -42.48
CA LYS A 18 -20.94 5.86 -43.92
C LYS A 18 -22.21 5.05 -44.20
N PHE A 19 -22.39 3.90 -43.56
CA PHE A 19 -23.58 3.05 -43.71
C PHE A 19 -24.88 3.79 -43.34
N LEU A 20 -24.87 4.52 -42.21
CA LEU A 20 -26.02 5.32 -41.78
C LEU A 20 -26.32 6.45 -42.76
N LEU A 21 -25.31 7.11 -43.31
CA LEU A 21 -25.46 8.18 -44.30
C LEU A 21 -25.98 7.69 -45.66
N GLU A 22 -25.60 6.48 -46.08
CA GLU A 22 -26.12 5.83 -47.29
C GLU A 22 -27.59 5.39 -47.15
N SER A 23 -28.12 5.35 -45.92
CA SER A 23 -29.50 4.97 -45.63
C SER A 23 -30.49 6.15 -45.71
N PHE A 24 -30.02 7.39 -45.92
CA PHE A 24 -30.89 8.56 -46.07
C PHE A 24 -31.36 8.71 -47.53
N GLU A 25 -32.67 8.90 -47.73
CA GLU A 25 -33.27 9.12 -49.05
C GLU A 25 -32.91 10.49 -49.68
N ARG A 26 -32.40 11.43 -48.87
CA ARG A 26 -31.95 12.77 -49.31
C ARG A 26 -30.46 12.94 -49.04
N ASN A 27 -29.79 13.73 -49.88
CA ASN A 27 -28.39 14.10 -49.68
C ASN A 27 -28.19 14.80 -48.32
N PRO A 28 -27.45 14.19 -47.37
CA PRO A 28 -27.28 14.76 -46.04
C PRO A 28 -26.38 15.99 -46.07
N SER A 29 -26.77 17.03 -45.33
CA SER A 29 -25.99 18.26 -45.16
C SER A 29 -24.69 18.00 -44.41
N PHE A 30 -23.79 18.99 -44.37
CA PHE A 30 -22.56 18.88 -43.58
C PHE A 30 -22.84 18.65 -42.09
N LEU A 31 -23.85 19.32 -41.54
CA LEU A 31 -24.27 19.15 -40.14
C LEU A 31 -24.81 17.73 -39.88
N ASP A 32 -25.61 17.19 -40.80
CA ASP A 32 -26.13 15.81 -40.69
C ASP A 32 -24.98 14.79 -40.66
N ARG A 33 -23.98 14.96 -41.54
CA ARG A 33 -22.79 14.10 -41.58
C ARG A 33 -21.98 14.18 -40.28
N LEU A 34 -21.80 15.38 -39.74
CA LEU A 34 -21.09 15.58 -38.48
C LEU A 34 -21.84 14.94 -37.30
N VAL A 35 -23.15 15.11 -37.23
CA VAL A 35 -24.00 14.50 -36.20
C VAL A 35 -23.97 12.98 -36.29
N VAL A 36 -24.15 12.40 -37.49
CA VAL A 36 -24.08 10.95 -37.70
C VAL A 36 -22.71 10.40 -37.35
N PHE A 37 -21.62 11.10 -37.69
CA PHE A 37 -20.27 10.71 -37.28
C PHE A 37 -20.11 10.71 -35.75
N CYS A 38 -20.53 11.78 -35.07
CA CYS A 38 -20.47 11.87 -33.61
C CYS A 38 -21.31 10.79 -32.90
N LEU A 39 -22.48 10.44 -33.45
CA LEU A 39 -23.36 9.38 -32.91
C LEU A 39 -22.91 7.96 -33.28
N SER A 40 -22.21 7.78 -34.40
CA SER A 40 -21.67 6.48 -34.81
C SER A 40 -20.58 5.99 -33.85
N TRP A 41 -19.85 6.89 -33.21
CA TRP A 41 -18.78 6.55 -32.27
C TRP A 41 -19.27 5.75 -31.04
N PRO A 42 -20.26 6.22 -30.27
CA PRO A 42 -20.80 5.45 -29.15
C PRO A 42 -21.49 4.15 -29.60
N ILE A 43 -22.17 4.13 -30.76
CA ILE A 43 -22.87 2.92 -31.26
C ILE A 43 -21.87 1.85 -31.70
N ALA A 44 -20.88 2.18 -32.54
CA ALA A 44 -19.85 1.25 -32.98
C ALA A 44 -19.08 0.67 -31.79
N ARG A 45 -18.82 1.50 -30.77
CA ARG A 45 -18.21 1.08 -29.51
C ARG A 45 -19.10 0.11 -28.75
N GLU A 46 -20.40 0.38 -28.60
CA GLU A 46 -21.34 -0.51 -27.90
C GLU A 46 -21.46 -1.87 -28.61
N ILE A 47 -21.55 -1.89 -29.94
CA ILE A 47 -21.54 -3.11 -30.75
C ILE A 47 -20.27 -3.92 -30.46
N ARG A 48 -19.11 -3.26 -30.50
CA ARG A 48 -17.84 -3.91 -30.20
C ARG A 48 -17.80 -4.47 -28.78
N LEU A 49 -18.26 -3.71 -27.78
CA LEU A 49 -18.29 -4.17 -26.39
C LEU A 49 -19.18 -5.41 -26.23
N ARG A 50 -20.29 -5.50 -26.97
CA ARG A 50 -21.14 -6.69 -26.98
C ARG A 50 -20.46 -7.88 -27.65
N LEU A 51 -19.74 -7.67 -28.75
CA LEU A 51 -18.94 -8.72 -29.39
C LEU A 51 -17.82 -9.22 -28.47
N GLU A 52 -17.08 -8.32 -27.83
CA GLU A 52 -16.06 -8.65 -26.83
C GLU A 52 -16.67 -9.44 -25.65
N GLN A 53 -17.87 -9.07 -25.19
CA GLN A 53 -18.57 -9.85 -24.15
C GLN A 53 -18.99 -11.25 -24.62
N ARG A 54 -19.38 -11.43 -25.88
CA ARG A 54 -19.72 -12.75 -26.43
C ARG A 54 -18.48 -13.64 -26.51
N ASP A 55 -17.36 -13.09 -27.00
CA ASP A 55 -16.08 -13.78 -27.02
C ASP A 55 -15.62 -14.19 -25.62
N LEU A 56 -15.69 -13.27 -24.66
CA LEU A 56 -15.37 -13.54 -23.26
C LEU A 56 -16.23 -14.67 -22.67
N ARG A 57 -17.54 -14.70 -22.98
CA ARG A 57 -18.43 -15.78 -22.53
C ARG A 57 -18.06 -17.11 -23.16
N ALA A 58 -17.70 -17.13 -24.44
CA ALA A 58 -17.26 -18.34 -25.12
C ALA A 58 -15.97 -18.89 -24.50
N ARG A 59 -14.97 -18.02 -24.25
CA ARG A 59 -13.69 -18.39 -23.62
C ARG A 59 -13.81 -18.84 -22.17
N ALA A 60 -14.76 -18.26 -21.42
CA ALA A 60 -15.08 -18.72 -20.07
C ALA A 60 -15.74 -20.11 -20.11
N SER A 61 -16.75 -20.28 -20.97
CA SER A 61 -17.51 -21.54 -21.12
C SER A 61 -16.61 -22.69 -21.59
N SER A 62 -15.68 -22.44 -22.50
CA SER A 62 -14.73 -23.45 -22.99
C SER A 62 -13.78 -23.97 -21.89
N ARG A 63 -13.66 -23.25 -20.77
CA ARG A 63 -12.84 -23.61 -19.60
C ARG A 63 -13.68 -24.04 -18.40
N GLY A 64 -15.00 -24.23 -18.58
CA GLY A 64 -15.91 -24.56 -17.48
C GLY A 64 -16.02 -23.45 -16.42
N ALA A 65 -15.65 -22.22 -16.76
CA ALA A 65 -15.57 -21.10 -15.84
C ALA A 65 -16.72 -20.11 -16.03
N LEU A 66 -17.01 -19.36 -14.97
CA LEU A 66 -18.06 -18.34 -14.96
C LEU A 66 -17.46 -16.96 -15.22
N LEU A 67 -18.23 -16.08 -15.85
CA LEU A 67 -17.90 -14.66 -15.85
C LEU A 67 -18.47 -14.02 -14.58
N ALA A 68 -17.60 -13.37 -13.81
CA ALA A 68 -18.06 -12.55 -12.70
C ALA A 68 -19.07 -11.49 -13.17
N PRO A 69 -20.07 -11.14 -12.36
CA PRO A 69 -21.11 -10.22 -12.75
C PRO A 69 -20.56 -8.80 -12.93
N LEU A 70 -21.11 -8.07 -13.90
CA LEU A 70 -20.67 -6.72 -14.22
C LEU A 70 -21.49 -5.69 -13.42
N VAL A 71 -20.79 -4.83 -12.69
CA VAL A 71 -21.36 -3.67 -11.99
C VAL A 71 -22.08 -2.76 -12.99
N SER A 72 -23.34 -2.45 -12.70
CA SER A 72 -24.13 -1.57 -13.55
C SER A 72 -23.65 -0.11 -13.48
N SER A 73 -23.70 0.57 -14.63
CA SER A 73 -23.39 2.01 -14.73
C SER A 73 -24.50 2.72 -15.50
N PRO A 74 -25.28 3.62 -14.87
CA PRO A 74 -26.29 4.41 -15.58
C PRO A 74 -25.70 5.43 -16.55
N LEU A 75 -24.45 5.85 -16.35
CA LEU A 75 -23.78 6.81 -17.23
C LEU A 75 -22.96 6.06 -18.30
N PRO A 76 -22.84 6.62 -19.52
CA PRO A 76 -22.06 6.01 -20.58
C PRO A 76 -20.60 5.80 -20.15
N PHE A 77 -19.96 4.82 -20.77
CA PHE A 77 -18.54 4.49 -20.58
C PHE A 77 -18.14 4.11 -19.14
N GLY A 78 -19.09 3.73 -18.29
CA GLY A 78 -18.78 3.40 -16.90
C GLY A 78 -18.48 4.64 -16.05
N LEU A 79 -18.88 5.84 -16.49
CA LEU A 79 -18.55 7.08 -15.78
C LEU A 79 -19.12 7.11 -14.36
N SER A 80 -20.26 6.48 -14.09
CA SER A 80 -20.77 6.41 -12.71
C SER A 80 -19.86 5.58 -11.81
N VAL A 81 -19.22 4.52 -12.34
CA VAL A 81 -18.22 3.71 -11.64
C VAL A 81 -16.97 4.53 -11.41
N LEU A 82 -16.50 5.29 -12.41
CA LEU A 82 -15.35 6.18 -12.25
C LEU A 82 -15.61 7.25 -11.18
N LEU A 83 -16.77 7.94 -11.23
CA LEU A 83 -17.16 8.93 -10.23
C LEU A 83 -17.25 8.32 -8.84
N THR A 84 -17.71 7.06 -8.74
CA THR A 84 -17.71 6.32 -7.48
C THR A 84 -16.27 6.10 -6.98
N ARG A 85 -15.36 5.63 -7.85
CA ARG A 85 -13.93 5.48 -7.51
C ARG A 85 -13.28 6.79 -7.05
N LEU A 86 -13.53 7.89 -7.76
CA LEU A 86 -12.99 9.20 -7.42
C LEU A 86 -13.55 9.74 -6.09
N ARG A 87 -14.86 9.61 -5.88
CA ARG A 87 -15.48 9.97 -4.58
C ARG A 87 -14.91 9.14 -3.44
N MET A 88 -14.66 7.84 -3.65
CA MET A 88 -14.07 6.99 -2.63
C MET A 88 -12.69 7.49 -2.22
N ILE A 89 -11.83 7.81 -3.18
CA ILE A 89 -10.48 8.34 -2.90
C ILE A 89 -10.53 9.66 -2.15
N HIS A 90 -11.49 10.53 -2.49
CA HIS A 90 -11.57 11.85 -1.89
C HIS A 90 -12.28 11.87 -0.52
N SER A 91 -13.37 11.10 -0.36
CA SER A 91 -14.27 11.21 0.78
C SER A 91 -14.89 9.90 1.27
N GLY A 92 -14.64 8.74 0.64
CA GLY A 92 -15.17 7.44 1.08
C GLY A 92 -14.29 6.72 2.09
N SER A 93 -14.78 5.61 2.63
CA SER A 93 -13.99 4.66 3.44
C SER A 93 -13.51 3.49 2.57
N PRO A 94 -12.33 2.88 2.84
CA PRO A 94 -11.91 1.63 2.21
C PRO A 94 -12.97 0.52 2.24
N GLY A 95 -13.80 0.46 3.30
CA GLY A 95 -14.84 -0.55 3.48
C GLY A 95 -16.09 -0.37 2.63
N ASP A 96 -16.39 0.85 2.18
CA ASP A 96 -17.65 1.11 1.48
C ASP A 96 -17.64 0.53 0.06
N VAL A 97 -16.46 0.31 -0.52
CA VAL A 97 -16.25 -0.04 -1.94
C VAL A 97 -17.04 -1.28 -2.32
N ILE A 98 -16.97 -2.31 -1.48
CA ILE A 98 -17.58 -3.61 -1.74
C ILE A 98 -19.10 -3.54 -1.60
N HIS A 99 -19.59 -2.89 -0.55
CA HIS A 99 -21.03 -2.68 -0.37
C HIS A 99 -21.63 -1.86 -1.52
N LEU A 100 -20.94 -0.79 -1.96
CA LEU A 100 -21.40 0.05 -3.05
C LEU A 100 -21.43 -0.68 -4.38
N PHE A 101 -20.46 -1.56 -4.64
CA PHE A 101 -20.46 -2.34 -5.88
C PHE A 101 -21.43 -3.52 -5.84
N ASN A 102 -21.57 -4.21 -4.70
CA ASN A 102 -22.54 -5.27 -4.53
C ASN A 102 -23.99 -4.78 -4.76
N SER A 103 -24.35 -3.59 -4.25
CA SER A 103 -25.69 -3.00 -4.50
C SER A 103 -25.95 -2.69 -5.99
N ARG A 104 -24.91 -2.65 -6.82
CA ARG A 104 -25.00 -2.36 -8.26
C ARG A 104 -24.81 -3.60 -9.14
N VAL A 105 -24.63 -4.78 -8.55
CA VAL A 105 -24.56 -6.06 -9.26
C VAL A 105 -25.99 -6.52 -9.60
N PRO A 106 -26.37 -6.59 -10.90
CA PRO A 106 -27.76 -6.92 -11.27
C PRO A 106 -28.11 -8.39 -11.09
N LYS A 107 -27.12 -9.29 -11.18
CA LYS A 107 -27.29 -10.74 -11.11
C LYS A 107 -26.11 -11.33 -10.35
N PRO A 108 -26.26 -11.67 -9.06
CA PRO A 108 -25.19 -12.30 -8.30
C PRO A 108 -24.91 -13.71 -8.84
N ILE A 109 -23.71 -14.23 -8.59
CA ILE A 109 -23.34 -15.62 -8.96
C ILE A 109 -24.17 -16.61 -8.15
N HIS A 110 -24.32 -16.34 -6.84
CA HIS A 110 -25.11 -17.12 -5.90
C HIS A 110 -26.24 -16.22 -5.37
N PRO A 111 -27.52 -16.57 -5.55
CA PRO A 111 -28.64 -15.74 -5.08
C PRO A 111 -28.68 -15.56 -3.56
N ASP A 112 -28.25 -16.59 -2.81
CA ASP A 112 -28.35 -16.65 -1.35
C ASP A 112 -27.09 -16.14 -0.62
N GLN A 113 -26.07 -15.71 -1.36
CA GLN A 113 -24.80 -15.25 -0.79
C GLN A 113 -24.33 -13.93 -1.42
N PRO A 114 -23.64 -13.06 -0.66
CA PRO A 114 -23.04 -11.86 -1.22
C PRO A 114 -22.04 -12.22 -2.32
N THR A 115 -22.02 -11.42 -3.39
CA THR A 115 -21.10 -11.67 -4.50
C THR A 115 -19.67 -11.30 -4.08
N LYS A 116 -18.83 -12.33 -3.93
CA LYS A 116 -17.42 -12.16 -3.56
C LYS A 116 -16.54 -11.63 -4.70
N VAL A 117 -16.92 -11.90 -5.95
CA VAL A 117 -16.16 -11.52 -7.15
C VAL A 117 -17.04 -10.82 -8.15
N PHE A 118 -16.66 -9.62 -8.58
CA PHE A 118 -17.40 -8.84 -9.57
C PHE A 118 -16.46 -8.13 -10.55
N ARG A 119 -17.00 -7.68 -11.67
CA ARG A 119 -16.28 -6.92 -12.69
C ARG A 119 -16.80 -5.51 -12.72
N SER A 120 -15.92 -4.55 -12.95
CA SER A 120 -16.33 -3.22 -13.34
C SER A 120 -15.57 -2.74 -14.56
N ARG A 121 -16.21 -1.87 -15.32
CA ARG A 121 -15.68 -1.39 -16.59
C ARG A 121 -15.72 0.13 -16.60
N VAL A 122 -14.58 0.74 -16.86
CA VAL A 122 -14.44 2.19 -17.00
C VAL A 122 -13.69 2.46 -18.30
N MET A 123 -14.30 3.25 -19.19
CA MET A 123 -13.73 3.60 -20.48
C MET A 123 -13.28 2.40 -21.35
N GLY A 124 -13.91 1.23 -21.16
CA GLY A 124 -13.58 0.00 -21.89
C GLY A 124 -12.45 -0.82 -21.26
N ILE A 125 -11.85 -0.34 -20.16
CA ILE A 125 -10.92 -1.12 -19.33
C ILE A 125 -11.76 -1.88 -18.31
N GLU A 126 -11.64 -3.20 -18.33
CA GLU A 126 -12.27 -4.10 -17.36
C GLU A 126 -11.32 -4.37 -16.19
N THR A 127 -11.86 -4.41 -14.98
CA THR A 127 -11.15 -4.75 -13.76
C THR A 127 -11.99 -5.78 -13.00
N ILE A 128 -11.36 -6.86 -12.57
CA ILE A 128 -11.96 -7.86 -11.68
C ILE A 128 -11.66 -7.47 -10.24
N TRP A 129 -12.65 -7.59 -9.38
CA TRP A 129 -12.59 -7.27 -7.96
C TRP A 129 -12.97 -8.50 -7.18
N THR A 130 -12.17 -8.91 -6.19
CA THR A 130 -12.44 -10.07 -5.35
C THR A 130 -12.23 -9.75 -3.87
N ILE A 131 -13.11 -10.25 -3.02
CA ILE A 131 -12.92 -10.31 -1.56
C ILE A 131 -12.70 -11.74 -1.08
N ASP A 132 -12.47 -12.67 -2.01
CA ASP A 132 -12.13 -14.04 -1.65
C ASP A 132 -10.64 -14.16 -1.34
N HIS A 133 -10.33 -14.60 -0.13
CA HIS A 133 -8.96 -14.86 0.30
C HIS A 133 -8.28 -15.99 -0.51
N ASP A 134 -9.03 -16.95 -1.07
CA ASP A 134 -8.47 -18.03 -1.89
C ASP A 134 -8.00 -17.51 -3.25
N ASP A 135 -8.75 -16.59 -3.86
CA ASP A 135 -8.32 -15.89 -5.07
C ASP A 135 -7.07 -15.04 -4.78
N ALA A 136 -7.04 -14.32 -3.64
CA ALA A 136 -5.87 -13.55 -3.22
C ALA A 136 -4.63 -14.44 -3.01
N LYS A 137 -4.81 -15.59 -2.34
CA LYS A 137 -3.77 -16.61 -2.17
C LYS A 137 -3.27 -17.10 -3.51
N TYR A 138 -4.16 -17.41 -4.46
CA TYR A 138 -3.79 -17.86 -5.80
C TYR A 138 -2.94 -16.82 -6.52
N PHE A 139 -3.37 -15.55 -6.55
CA PHE A 139 -2.61 -14.46 -7.17
C PHE A 139 -1.19 -14.28 -6.60
N LEU A 140 -1.04 -14.49 -5.29
CA LEU A 140 0.20 -14.24 -4.58
C LEU A 140 1.15 -15.44 -4.56
N SER A 141 0.63 -16.66 -4.71
CA SER A 141 1.39 -17.90 -4.58
C SER A 141 1.40 -18.71 -5.87
N THR A 142 0.49 -19.65 -6.05
CA THR A 142 0.47 -20.63 -7.15
C THR A 142 0.32 -19.97 -8.53
N GLY A 143 -0.47 -18.89 -8.63
CA GLY A 143 -0.66 -18.09 -9.84
C GLY A 143 0.44 -17.06 -10.10
N PHE A 144 1.41 -16.88 -9.18
CA PHE A 144 2.49 -15.89 -9.32
C PHE A 144 3.15 -15.83 -10.71
N PRO A 145 3.38 -16.96 -11.42
CA PRO A 145 3.94 -16.95 -12.78
C PRO A 145 3.13 -16.13 -13.81
N ASN A 146 1.81 -16.05 -13.64
CA ASN A 146 0.85 -15.39 -14.55
C ASN A 146 0.40 -14.00 -14.06
N PHE A 147 0.58 -13.69 -12.77
CA PHE A 147 0.05 -12.48 -12.15
C PHE A 147 1.13 -11.47 -11.76
N GLY A 148 1.24 -10.39 -12.55
CA GLY A 148 2.24 -9.32 -12.39
C GLY A 148 1.69 -8.00 -11.84
N LYS A 149 2.47 -6.92 -11.99
CA LYS A 149 2.07 -5.54 -11.72
C LYS A 149 1.34 -4.96 -12.94
N SER A 150 0.24 -4.24 -12.66
CA SER A 150 -0.52 -3.52 -13.69
C SER A 150 0.38 -2.55 -14.47
N PRO A 151 0.30 -2.51 -15.81
CA PRO A 151 0.93 -1.48 -16.62
C PRO A 151 0.52 -0.05 -16.20
N LEU A 152 -0.73 0.14 -15.75
CA LEU A 152 -1.21 1.44 -15.26
C LEU A 152 -0.55 1.83 -13.95
N PHE A 153 -0.37 0.87 -13.04
CA PHE A 153 0.38 1.08 -11.81
C PHE A 153 1.83 1.47 -12.10
N LYS A 154 2.51 0.71 -12.97
CA LYS A 154 3.89 1.02 -13.36
C LYS A 154 4.00 2.39 -14.00
N ALA A 155 3.09 2.76 -14.89
CA ALA A 155 3.08 4.09 -15.52
C ALA A 155 2.84 5.23 -14.51
N GLY A 156 1.89 5.06 -13.58
CA GLY A 156 1.57 6.07 -12.57
C GLY A 156 2.69 6.31 -11.56
N PHE A 157 3.36 5.24 -11.13
CA PHE A 157 4.41 5.30 -10.12
C PHE A 157 5.83 5.48 -10.70
N ARG A 158 6.04 5.35 -12.01
CA ARG A 158 7.37 5.42 -12.66
C ARG A 158 8.16 6.66 -12.28
N ARG A 159 7.51 7.83 -12.14
CA ARG A 159 8.21 9.08 -11.80
C ARG A 159 8.82 9.06 -10.40
N LEU A 160 8.06 8.54 -9.43
CA LEU A 160 8.45 8.45 -8.03
C LEU A 160 9.39 7.26 -7.79
N LEU A 161 8.97 6.05 -8.20
CA LEU A 161 9.64 4.79 -7.85
C LEU A 161 10.63 4.28 -8.92
N GLY A 162 10.64 4.88 -10.12
CA GLY A 162 11.45 4.37 -11.23
C GLY A 162 11.10 2.92 -11.58
N ASP A 163 12.13 2.10 -11.80
CA ASP A 163 12.03 0.68 -12.11
C ASP A 163 12.48 -0.20 -10.92
N GLY A 164 12.47 0.32 -9.68
CA GLY A 164 12.93 -0.42 -8.49
C GLY A 164 12.05 -1.60 -8.04
N VAL A 165 12.37 -2.24 -6.92
CA VAL A 165 11.75 -3.53 -6.48
C VAL A 165 10.20 -3.58 -6.45
N PHE A 166 9.49 -2.48 -6.17
CA PHE A 166 8.01 -2.45 -6.18
C PHE A 166 7.39 -2.10 -7.54
N ALA A 167 8.15 -1.43 -8.40
CA ALA A 167 7.74 -1.00 -9.73
C ALA A 167 8.20 -1.95 -10.85
N SER A 168 9.17 -2.82 -10.57
CA SER A 168 9.66 -3.85 -11.47
C SER A 168 8.71 -5.04 -11.56
N ASP A 169 8.68 -5.60 -12.76
CA ASP A 169 7.93 -6.77 -13.13
C ASP A 169 8.66 -7.45 -14.30
N GLN A 170 8.31 -8.70 -14.62
CA GLN A 170 9.16 -9.68 -15.33
C GLN A 170 10.04 -10.47 -14.35
N ARG A 171 9.91 -11.80 -14.39
CA ARG A 171 10.45 -12.72 -13.36
C ARG A 171 11.93 -12.49 -13.07
N GLY A 172 12.74 -12.26 -14.11
CA GLY A 172 14.17 -12.00 -13.97
C GLY A 172 14.50 -10.66 -13.31
N LEU A 173 13.92 -9.56 -13.80
CA LEU A 173 14.23 -8.22 -13.30
C LEU A 173 13.81 -8.04 -11.84
N TRP A 174 12.57 -8.41 -11.50
CA TRP A 174 12.11 -8.31 -10.11
C TRP A 174 12.91 -9.21 -9.16
N ALA A 175 13.24 -10.44 -9.58
CA ALA A 175 14.05 -11.34 -8.76
C ALA A 175 15.46 -10.78 -8.52
N TRP A 176 16.03 -10.10 -9.52
CA TRP A 176 17.31 -9.41 -9.38
C TRP A 176 17.24 -8.26 -8.37
N HIS A 177 16.27 -7.35 -8.47
CA HIS A 177 16.06 -6.29 -7.46
C HIS A 177 15.91 -6.87 -6.04
N ARG A 178 15.18 -7.99 -5.92
CA ARG A 178 15.00 -8.69 -4.64
C ARG A 178 16.30 -9.35 -4.15
N SER A 179 17.14 -9.84 -5.05
CA SER A 179 18.46 -10.40 -4.69
C SER A 179 19.42 -9.35 -4.16
N LEU A 180 19.30 -8.09 -4.62
CA LEU A 180 20.08 -6.96 -4.13
C LEU A 180 19.63 -6.49 -2.74
N THR A 181 18.32 -6.44 -2.49
CA THR A 181 17.78 -5.85 -1.26
C THR A 181 17.59 -6.86 -0.13
N ARG A 182 17.30 -8.13 -0.44
CA ARG A 182 17.04 -9.18 0.56
C ARG A 182 18.16 -9.37 1.59
N PRO A 183 19.46 -9.41 1.24
CA PRO A 183 20.53 -9.63 2.22
C PRO A 183 20.50 -8.62 3.37
N HIS A 184 20.10 -7.38 3.07
CA HIS A 184 19.95 -6.33 4.07
C HIS A 184 18.82 -6.59 5.08
N PHE A 185 17.79 -7.36 4.75
CA PHE A 185 16.66 -7.61 5.67
C PHE A 185 16.70 -8.98 6.37
N VAL A 186 17.68 -9.84 6.05
CA VAL A 186 17.77 -11.19 6.65
C VAL A 186 18.44 -11.19 8.02
N ARG A 187 19.37 -10.25 8.27
CA ARG A 187 20.09 -10.16 9.53
C ARG A 187 19.50 -9.07 10.40
N GLU A 188 19.30 -9.39 11.67
CA GLU A 188 19.02 -8.39 12.69
C GLU A 188 20.28 -7.55 12.90
N ARG A 189 20.11 -6.23 12.90
CA ARG A 189 21.20 -5.29 13.10
C ARG A 189 21.02 -4.54 14.40
N ILE A 190 22.13 -4.44 15.14
CA ILE A 190 22.20 -3.67 16.38
C ILE A 190 21.90 -2.20 16.11
N ALA A 191 22.42 -1.63 15.01
CA ALA A 191 22.19 -0.24 14.65
C ALA A 191 20.71 0.11 14.48
N ASP A 192 19.91 -0.82 13.95
CA ASP A 192 18.46 -0.62 13.78
C ASP A 192 17.75 -0.57 15.13
N VAL A 193 18.10 -1.49 16.04
CA VAL A 193 17.55 -1.56 17.40
C VAL A 193 17.87 -0.29 18.19
N VAL A 194 19.12 0.16 18.15
CA VAL A 194 19.55 1.38 18.83
C VAL A 194 18.78 2.59 18.30
N ALA A 195 18.63 2.73 16.99
CA ALA A 195 17.88 3.82 16.39
C ALA A 195 16.40 3.80 16.78
N MET A 196 15.75 2.62 16.72
CA MET A 196 14.35 2.47 17.12
C MET A 196 14.15 2.85 18.59
N GLU A 197 15.03 2.39 19.47
CA GLU A 197 14.96 2.64 20.91
C GLU A 197 15.15 4.13 21.23
N GLU A 198 16.21 4.74 20.70
CA GLU A 198 16.52 6.17 20.85
C GLU A 198 15.34 7.06 20.45
N HIS A 199 14.79 6.84 19.25
CA HIS A 199 13.70 7.67 18.73
C HIS A 199 12.36 7.37 19.42
N SER A 200 12.12 6.13 19.89
CA SER A 200 10.92 5.81 20.68
C SER A 200 10.93 6.53 22.01
N HIS A 201 12.09 6.56 22.67
CA HIS A 201 12.28 7.28 23.93
C HIS A 201 12.07 8.79 23.78
N ARG A 202 12.60 9.40 22.70
CA ARG A 202 12.37 10.81 22.37
C ARG A 202 10.88 11.12 22.23
N VAL A 203 10.14 10.31 21.48
CA VAL A 203 8.69 10.49 21.32
C VAL A 203 7.95 10.34 22.64
N ALA A 204 8.21 9.28 23.41
CA ALA A 204 7.54 9.05 24.69
C ALA A 204 7.77 10.21 25.69
N THR A 205 9.00 10.73 25.75
CA THR A 205 9.35 11.89 26.59
C THR A 205 8.59 13.15 26.17
N TRP A 206 8.52 13.42 24.86
CA TRP A 206 7.75 14.54 24.35
C TRP A 206 6.24 14.40 24.62
N LEU A 207 5.68 13.21 24.40
CA LEU A 207 4.28 12.91 24.70
C LEU A 207 3.96 13.10 26.19
N SER A 208 4.88 12.69 27.07
CA SER A 208 4.78 12.85 28.52
C SER A 208 4.66 14.33 28.89
N THR A 209 5.46 15.18 28.25
CA THR A 209 5.42 16.64 28.43
C THR A 209 4.12 17.26 27.91
N GLN A 210 3.62 16.83 26.75
CA GLN A 210 2.32 17.32 26.24
C GLN A 210 1.16 16.90 27.14
N THR A 211 1.26 15.72 27.74
CA THR A 211 0.26 15.19 28.68
C THR A 211 0.21 16.01 29.97
N ASP A 212 1.36 16.41 30.52
CA ASP A 212 1.43 17.32 31.68
C ASP A 212 0.79 18.68 31.39
N LEU A 213 0.89 19.14 30.13
CA LEU A 213 0.24 20.38 29.67
C LEU A 213 -1.25 20.19 29.36
N GLY A 214 -1.80 18.99 29.52
CA GLY A 214 -3.20 18.67 29.22
C GLY A 214 -3.57 18.78 27.74
N LYS A 215 -2.59 18.72 26.82
CA LYS A 215 -2.79 18.89 25.38
C LYS A 215 -3.15 17.59 24.68
N SER A 216 -4.07 17.67 23.72
CA SER A 216 -4.29 16.60 22.75
C SER A 216 -3.21 16.62 21.68
N VAL A 217 -2.82 15.44 21.19
CA VAL A 217 -1.83 15.29 20.13
C VAL A 217 -2.41 14.50 18.97
N ASP A 218 -2.06 14.87 17.74
CA ASP A 218 -2.36 14.04 16.56
C ASP A 218 -1.30 12.94 16.46
N ILE A 219 -1.60 11.77 17.03
CA ILE A 219 -0.62 10.68 17.13
C ILE A 219 -0.24 10.10 15.77
N GLN A 220 -1.11 10.27 14.76
CA GLN A 220 -0.81 9.82 13.40
C GLN A 220 0.33 10.64 12.78
N ASP A 221 0.35 11.96 12.98
CA ASP A 221 1.45 12.81 12.52
C ASP A 221 2.77 12.45 13.25
N ILE A 222 2.69 12.26 14.57
CA ILE A 222 3.85 11.88 15.40
C ILE A 222 4.44 10.54 14.92
N PHE A 223 3.61 9.53 14.68
CA PHE A 223 4.09 8.24 14.18
C PHE A 223 4.63 8.33 12.76
N ALA A 224 4.03 9.14 11.88
CA ALA A 224 4.56 9.36 10.53
C ALA A 224 5.94 10.07 10.53
N ARG A 225 6.20 10.93 11.52
CA ARG A 225 7.51 11.56 11.75
C ARG A 225 8.51 10.56 12.31
N TYR A 226 8.10 9.79 13.33
CA TYR A 226 8.93 8.76 13.93
C TYR A 226 9.42 7.74 12.91
N THR A 227 8.51 7.14 12.13
CA THR A 227 8.88 6.11 11.15
C THR A 227 9.66 6.69 9.97
N LEU A 228 9.48 7.96 9.62
CA LEU A 228 10.33 8.64 8.65
C LEU A 228 11.75 8.78 9.19
N THR A 229 11.91 9.21 10.43
CA THR A 229 13.21 9.39 11.08
C THR A 229 13.95 8.06 11.24
N VAL A 230 13.29 7.03 11.77
CA VAL A 230 13.86 5.67 11.90
C VAL A 230 14.14 5.05 10.52
N GLY A 231 13.18 5.10 9.60
CA GLY A 231 13.31 4.51 8.27
C GLY A 231 14.42 5.15 7.43
N THR A 232 14.61 6.48 7.51
CA THR A 232 15.71 7.15 6.81
C THR A 232 17.07 6.82 7.43
N GLN A 233 17.16 6.72 8.77
CA GLN A 233 18.39 6.27 9.44
C GLN A 233 18.78 4.86 9.02
N HIS A 234 17.83 3.94 8.99
CA HIS A 234 18.01 2.57 8.53
C HIS A 234 18.50 2.51 7.06
N LEU A 235 17.89 3.31 6.20
CA LEU A 235 18.19 3.29 4.76
C LEU A 235 19.51 3.96 4.41
N PHE A 236 19.79 5.12 5.02
CA PHE A 236 20.84 6.04 4.61
C PHE A 236 21.98 6.16 5.62
N GLY A 237 21.89 5.52 6.79
CA GLY A 237 22.80 5.72 7.92
C GLY A 237 22.67 7.10 8.59
N ARG A 238 21.75 7.95 8.10
CA ARG A 238 21.46 9.29 8.60
C ARG A 238 19.96 9.50 8.62
N CYS A 239 19.44 10.06 9.71
CA CYS A 239 18.02 10.34 9.82
C CYS A 239 17.65 11.69 9.18
N VAL A 240 16.54 11.71 8.45
CA VAL A 240 15.78 12.94 8.20
C VAL A 240 14.95 13.18 9.46
N ASP A 241 15.49 13.97 10.38
CA ASP A 241 14.97 14.12 11.75
C ASP A 241 13.71 14.99 11.81
N SER A 242 12.61 14.49 11.25
CA SER A 242 11.30 15.16 11.27
C SER A 242 10.68 15.25 12.66
N LEU A 243 11.19 14.49 13.64
CA LEU A 243 10.82 14.64 15.05
C LEU A 243 11.39 15.93 15.65
N ASN A 244 12.58 16.37 15.21
CA ASN A 244 13.21 17.57 15.74
C ASN A 244 12.45 18.86 15.44
N ASP A 245 11.57 18.87 14.44
CA ASP A 245 10.64 19.99 14.18
C ASP A 245 9.65 20.21 15.35
N LEU A 246 9.46 19.21 16.21
CA LEU A 246 8.57 19.25 17.38
C LEU A 246 9.32 19.27 18.70
N ILE A 247 10.41 18.49 18.79
CA ILE A 247 11.14 18.27 20.04
C ILE A 247 12.21 19.35 20.24
N HIS A 248 12.84 19.83 19.16
CA HIS A 248 13.93 20.81 19.18
C HIS A 248 15.10 20.43 20.12
N ASP A 249 15.41 19.14 20.24
CA ASP A 249 16.51 18.61 21.06
C ASP A 249 17.86 18.56 20.33
N ARG A 250 17.87 18.75 19.01
CA ARG A 250 19.06 18.61 18.15
C ARG A 250 19.23 19.77 17.19
N ILE A 251 20.47 19.97 16.73
CA ILE A 251 20.76 20.88 15.61
C ILE A 251 20.33 20.18 14.33
N GLN A 252 19.42 20.79 13.58
CA GLN A 252 18.95 20.22 12.31
C GLN A 252 20.07 20.28 11.28
N THR A 253 20.58 19.11 10.91
CA THR A 253 21.60 18.96 9.87
C THR A 253 20.99 18.20 8.69
N GLY A 254 20.98 18.80 7.49
CA GLY A 254 20.47 18.17 6.27
C GLY A 254 19.23 18.85 5.68
N PRO A 255 18.45 18.15 4.85
CA PRO A 255 17.27 18.70 4.17
C PRO A 255 16.16 19.04 5.17
N ASN A 256 15.30 20.01 4.83
CA ASN A 256 14.12 20.33 5.63
C ASN A 256 13.19 19.11 5.70
N ALA A 257 13.05 18.55 6.90
CA ALA A 257 12.33 17.31 7.13
C ALA A 257 10.81 17.46 6.91
N ALA A 258 10.23 18.60 7.31
CA ALA A 258 8.82 18.91 7.10
C ALA A 258 8.49 19.00 5.60
N ASP A 259 9.28 19.74 4.84
CA ASP A 259 9.08 19.89 3.39
C ASP A 259 9.22 18.54 2.68
N PHE A 260 10.22 17.74 3.06
CA PHE A 260 10.41 16.41 2.50
C PHE A 260 9.21 15.50 2.79
N ALA A 261 8.72 15.45 4.03
CA ALA A 261 7.57 14.65 4.42
C ALA A 261 6.30 15.04 3.66
N GLN A 262 6.02 16.35 3.53
CA GLN A 262 4.86 16.86 2.80
C GLN A 262 4.95 16.55 1.31
N ASN A 263 6.10 16.80 0.69
CA ASN A 263 6.34 16.50 -0.71
C ASN A 263 6.26 15.00 -1.00
N PHE A 264 6.72 14.15 -0.08
CA PHE A 264 6.63 12.70 -0.24
C PHE A 264 5.18 12.22 -0.26
N VAL A 265 4.32 12.74 0.64
CA VAL A 265 2.88 12.46 0.64
C VAL A 265 2.21 13.00 -0.63
N ALA A 266 2.57 14.21 -1.07
CA ALA A 266 2.03 14.79 -2.30
C ALA A 266 2.42 13.97 -3.54
N ALA A 267 3.67 13.53 -3.65
CA ALA A 267 4.16 12.68 -4.73
C ALA A 267 3.39 11.35 -4.82
N GLN A 268 3.07 10.75 -3.67
CA GLN A 268 2.24 9.54 -3.61
C GLN A 268 0.81 9.77 -4.10
N HIS A 269 0.17 10.86 -3.66
CA HIS A 269 -1.15 11.24 -4.15
C HIS A 269 -1.15 11.46 -5.67
N TRP A 270 -0.13 12.14 -6.20
CA TRP A 270 0.05 12.31 -7.63
C TRP A 270 0.23 10.98 -8.36
N ALA A 271 1.02 10.05 -7.82
CA ALA A 271 1.19 8.72 -8.40
C ALA A 271 -0.12 7.92 -8.46
N ILE A 272 -0.97 7.98 -7.42
CA ILE A 272 -2.31 7.39 -7.42
C ILE A 272 -3.20 8.03 -8.48
N ILE A 273 -3.31 9.36 -8.46
CA ILE A 273 -4.15 10.12 -9.41
C ILE A 273 -3.73 9.78 -10.84
N ASN A 274 -2.43 9.77 -11.10
CA ASN A 274 -1.87 9.35 -12.38
C ASN A 274 -2.28 7.91 -12.71
N SER A 275 -2.12 6.94 -11.81
CA SER A 275 -2.52 5.54 -12.09
C SER A 275 -4.01 5.36 -12.45
N LEU A 276 -4.88 6.28 -12.02
CA LEU A 276 -6.32 6.26 -12.26
C LEU A 276 -6.75 7.09 -13.49
N LEU A 277 -6.08 8.21 -13.73
CA LEU A 277 -6.37 9.16 -14.81
C LEU A 277 -5.51 8.94 -16.06
N LEU A 278 -4.42 8.17 -15.99
CA LEU A 278 -3.60 7.77 -17.14
C LEU A 278 -4.31 6.70 -17.99
N HIS A 279 -5.54 7.01 -18.42
CA HIS A 279 -6.13 6.30 -19.53
C HIS A 279 -5.24 6.53 -20.76
N PRO A 280 -4.97 5.50 -21.59
CA PRO A 280 -4.13 5.64 -22.78
C PRO A 280 -4.51 6.83 -23.67
N LEU A 281 -5.81 7.17 -23.72
CA LEU A 281 -6.33 8.37 -24.40
C LEU A 281 -5.78 9.68 -23.81
N LEU A 282 -5.81 9.87 -22.48
CA LEU A 282 -5.35 11.12 -21.85
C LEU A 282 -3.83 11.30 -21.98
N ILE A 283 -3.07 10.20 -21.91
CA ILE A 283 -1.63 10.20 -22.23
C ILE A 283 -1.39 10.58 -23.70
N SER A 284 -2.14 9.97 -24.63
CA SER A 284 -1.98 10.22 -26.06
C SER A 284 -2.37 11.64 -26.47
N LEU A 285 -3.26 12.28 -25.70
CA LEU A 285 -3.66 13.68 -25.85
C LEU A 285 -2.66 14.66 -25.21
N GLY A 286 -1.54 14.18 -24.68
CA GLY A 286 -0.45 15.03 -24.19
C GLY A 286 -0.70 15.66 -22.82
N PHE A 287 -1.74 15.24 -22.07
CA PHE A 287 -1.95 15.69 -20.70
C PHE A 287 -0.84 15.14 -19.80
N ARG A 288 0.26 15.91 -19.69
CA ARG A 288 1.35 15.67 -18.74
C ARG A 288 1.21 16.66 -17.60
N ILE A 289 0.71 16.20 -16.47
CA ILE A 289 0.69 17.02 -15.25
C ILE A 289 2.14 17.12 -14.75
N ARG A 290 2.57 18.35 -14.46
CA ARG A 290 3.88 18.63 -13.86
C ARG A 290 3.80 18.32 -12.37
N ASP A 291 4.59 17.34 -11.94
CA ASP A 291 4.64 16.89 -10.56
C ASP A 291 5.92 17.43 -9.91
N ARG A 292 5.80 18.60 -9.29
CA ARG A 292 6.91 19.27 -8.61
C ARG A 292 7.33 18.53 -7.35
N ALA A 293 6.38 17.95 -6.62
CA ALA A 293 6.62 17.25 -5.37
C ALA A 293 7.52 16.02 -5.58
N THR A 294 7.26 15.21 -6.62
CA THR A 294 8.13 14.08 -6.96
C THR A 294 9.56 14.51 -7.30
N GLU A 295 9.73 15.66 -7.97
CA GLU A 295 11.05 16.17 -8.32
C GLU A 295 11.83 16.61 -7.06
N GLU A 296 11.18 17.34 -6.16
CA GLU A 296 11.80 17.78 -4.89
C GLU A 296 12.19 16.58 -4.01
N VAL A 297 11.34 15.54 -3.93
CA VAL A 297 11.67 14.28 -3.23
C VAL A 297 12.90 13.61 -3.84
N ARG A 298 12.97 13.54 -5.18
CA ARG A 298 14.11 12.91 -5.87
C ARG A 298 15.41 13.65 -5.57
N GLN A 299 15.39 14.99 -5.62
CA GLN A 299 16.57 15.82 -5.34
C GLN A 299 17.11 15.62 -3.92
N VAL A 300 16.22 15.52 -2.93
CA VAL A 300 16.63 15.22 -1.55
C VAL A 300 17.30 13.86 -1.48
N VAL A 301 16.71 12.80 -2.06
CA VAL A 301 17.32 11.46 -2.04
C VAL A 301 18.61 11.41 -2.84
N ASP A 302 18.69 12.08 -3.99
CA ASP A 302 19.93 12.21 -4.78
C ASP A 302 21.06 12.83 -3.95
N THR A 303 20.74 13.85 -3.15
CA THR A 303 21.71 14.49 -2.24
C THR A 303 22.20 13.50 -1.18
N LEU A 304 21.29 12.75 -0.56
CA LEU A 304 21.64 11.72 0.43
C LEU A 304 22.51 10.60 -0.18
N VAL A 305 22.16 10.13 -1.39
CA VAL A 305 22.93 9.11 -2.13
C VAL A 305 24.32 9.64 -2.49
N GLN A 306 24.41 10.89 -2.92
CA GLN A 306 25.67 11.54 -3.26
C GLN A 306 26.58 11.68 -2.02
N ASP A 307 26.04 12.14 -0.90
CA ASP A 307 26.79 12.33 0.34
C ASP A 307 27.33 11.00 0.89
N ALA A 308 26.52 9.94 0.89
CA ALA A 308 26.97 8.62 1.31
C ALA A 308 28.05 8.05 0.36
N SER A 309 27.89 8.25 -0.96
CA SER A 309 28.89 7.84 -1.94
C SER A 309 30.25 8.49 -1.67
N LEU A 310 30.26 9.78 -1.32
CA LEU A 310 31.48 10.51 -0.96
C LEU A 310 32.08 10.03 0.36
N SER A 311 31.23 9.77 1.37
CA SER A 311 31.65 9.22 2.66
C SER A 311 32.32 7.85 2.49
N LEU A 312 31.69 6.94 1.77
CA LEU A 312 32.22 5.59 1.51
C LEU A 312 33.54 5.65 0.74
N ALA A 313 33.64 6.50 -0.30
CA ALA A 313 34.89 6.69 -1.03
C ALA A 313 36.02 7.23 -0.14
N SER A 314 35.70 8.10 0.84
CA SER A 314 36.68 8.61 1.80
C SER A 314 37.13 7.54 2.80
N GLN A 315 36.24 6.64 3.22
CA GLN A 315 36.55 5.52 4.10
C GLN A 315 37.48 4.52 3.39
N ILE A 316 37.16 4.12 2.17
CA ILE A 316 37.99 3.21 1.36
C ILE A 316 39.41 3.78 1.16
N LYS A 317 39.53 5.08 0.90
CA LYS A 317 40.85 5.74 0.79
C LYS A 317 41.65 5.68 2.09
N LYS A 318 41.00 5.96 3.23
CA LYS A 318 41.65 5.90 4.55
C LYS A 318 42.08 4.48 4.91
N THR A 319 41.27 3.47 4.59
CA THR A 319 41.60 2.05 4.81
C THR A 319 42.80 1.64 3.94
N ASN A 320 42.83 2.00 2.67
CA ASN A 320 43.97 1.71 1.78
C ASN A 320 45.26 2.46 2.16
N GLU A 321 45.17 3.61 2.85
CA GLU A 321 46.33 4.32 3.38
C GLU A 321 46.82 3.77 4.73
N SER A 322 45.99 2.99 5.44
CA SER A 322 46.34 2.38 6.74
C SER A 322 46.70 0.89 6.67
N ASP A 323 46.29 0.17 5.61
CA ASP A 323 46.58 -1.26 5.42
C ASP A 323 47.94 -1.51 4.73
N SER A 324 49.03 -1.23 5.45
CA SER A 324 50.34 -1.85 5.20
C SER A 324 50.62 -3.04 6.14
N SER A 325 49.65 -3.46 6.96
CA SER A 325 49.73 -4.68 7.76
C SER A 325 48.34 -5.16 8.15
N ASP A 326 48.07 -6.43 7.86
CA ASP A 326 46.94 -7.28 8.29
C ASP A 326 45.71 -7.35 7.36
N GLN A 327 45.77 -8.33 6.46
CA GLN A 327 44.61 -8.89 5.79
C GLN A 327 43.69 -9.57 6.81
N VAL A 328 42.53 -8.98 7.08
CA VAL A 328 41.38 -9.69 7.65
C VAL A 328 40.32 -9.82 6.56
N GLU A 329 40.22 -11.02 5.99
CA GLU A 329 39.05 -11.46 5.23
C GLU A 329 37.83 -11.49 6.17
N GLY A 330 37.09 -10.38 6.20
CA GLY A 330 35.82 -10.26 6.89
C GLY A 330 35.11 -9.04 6.37
N GLY A 331 34.35 -9.20 5.27
CA GLY A 331 33.59 -8.11 4.66
C GLY A 331 32.80 -7.34 5.72
N THR A 332 33.14 -6.08 5.92
CA THR A 332 32.42 -5.18 6.82
C THR A 332 30.94 -5.22 6.46
N ALA A 333 30.13 -5.76 7.38
CA ALA A 333 28.69 -5.79 7.18
C ALA A 333 28.22 -4.33 7.07
N SER A 334 27.79 -3.93 5.88
CA SER A 334 27.24 -2.60 5.62
C SER A 334 26.19 -2.25 6.68
N GLU A 335 26.43 -1.19 7.46
CA GLU A 335 25.57 -0.79 8.59
C GLU A 335 24.19 -0.31 8.12
N ASN A 336 24.10 0.26 6.91
CA ASN A 336 22.86 0.74 6.29
C ASN A 336 22.67 0.18 4.86
N LEU A 337 21.50 0.39 4.26
CA LEU A 337 21.17 -0.16 2.94
C LEU A 337 21.94 0.52 1.82
N LEU A 338 22.10 1.83 1.93
CA LEU A 338 22.75 2.65 0.91
C LEU A 338 24.19 2.19 0.65
N ASP A 339 24.96 1.96 1.70
CA ASP A 339 26.32 1.42 1.60
C ASP A 339 26.33 0.02 0.95
N HIS A 340 25.32 -0.82 1.22
CA HIS A 340 25.20 -2.15 0.63
C HIS A 340 24.93 -2.07 -0.89
N LEU A 341 24.06 -1.15 -1.30
CA LEU A 341 23.73 -0.95 -2.71
C LEU A 341 24.89 -0.30 -3.48
N LEU A 342 25.60 0.64 -2.86
CA LEU A 342 26.77 1.30 -3.46
C LEU A 342 27.94 0.31 -3.65
N THR A 343 28.19 -0.56 -2.68
CA THR A 343 29.22 -1.61 -2.78
C THR A 343 28.88 -2.71 -3.80
N SER A 344 27.60 -2.86 -4.14
CA SER A 344 27.13 -3.82 -5.17
C SER A 344 27.37 -3.36 -6.61
N GLY A 345 27.99 -2.20 -6.84
CA GLY A 345 28.30 -1.67 -8.18
C GLY A 345 27.10 -1.11 -8.94
N CYS A 346 25.99 -0.83 -8.25
CA CYS A 346 24.79 -0.26 -8.85
C CYS A 346 25.00 1.21 -9.25
N SER A 347 24.30 1.66 -10.30
CA SER A 347 24.30 3.09 -10.66
C SER A 347 23.57 3.92 -9.61
N LYS A 348 23.98 5.18 -9.39
CA LYS A 348 23.34 6.08 -8.42
C LYS A 348 21.83 6.23 -8.66
N GLU A 349 21.42 6.24 -9.92
CA GLU A 349 20.01 6.30 -10.31
C GLU A 349 19.24 5.07 -9.81
N LEU A 350 19.81 3.86 -9.95
CA LEU A 350 19.19 2.65 -9.42
C LEU A 350 19.17 2.65 -7.89
N VAL A 351 20.25 3.08 -7.24
CA VAL A 351 20.33 3.20 -5.78
C VAL A 351 19.21 4.11 -5.26
N ARG A 352 19.04 5.30 -5.85
CA ARG A 352 17.94 6.22 -5.52
C ARG A 352 16.57 5.56 -5.70
N GLN A 353 16.37 4.83 -6.79
CA GLN A 353 15.12 4.11 -7.04
C GLN A 353 14.85 3.06 -5.95
N GLU A 354 15.81 2.22 -5.60
CA GLU A 354 15.65 1.23 -4.52
C GLU A 354 15.37 1.89 -3.16
N CYS A 355 16.10 2.95 -2.81
CA CYS A 355 15.88 3.70 -1.59
C CYS A 355 14.47 4.29 -1.51
N LEU A 356 13.96 4.89 -2.59
CA LEU A 356 12.59 5.43 -2.62
C LEU A 356 11.52 4.33 -2.55
N ASN A 357 11.77 3.17 -3.17
CA ASN A 357 10.87 2.02 -3.06
C ASN A 357 10.77 1.57 -1.61
N ILE A 358 11.90 1.38 -0.93
CA ILE A 358 11.93 0.88 0.44
C ILE A 358 11.45 1.95 1.43
N LEU A 359 11.77 3.22 1.22
CA LEU A 359 11.27 4.34 2.04
C LEU A 359 9.75 4.41 2.02
N LEU A 360 9.13 4.26 0.85
CA LEU A 360 7.67 4.19 0.72
C LEU A 360 7.09 3.05 1.56
N ALA A 361 7.75 1.89 1.58
CA ALA A 361 7.29 0.75 2.35
C ALA A 361 7.51 0.92 3.86
N ALA A 362 8.66 1.44 4.28
CA ALA A 362 9.03 1.52 5.70
C ALA A 362 8.26 2.62 6.46
N ARG A 363 8.10 3.81 5.86
CA ARG A 363 7.51 4.96 6.57
C ARG A 363 6.02 4.78 6.86
N ASP A 364 5.22 4.73 5.79
CA ASP A 364 3.78 4.95 5.92
C ASP A 364 3.07 3.70 6.47
N THR A 365 3.62 2.50 6.22
CA THR A 365 2.98 1.25 6.68
C THR A 365 3.11 1.05 8.19
N THR A 366 4.29 1.28 8.78
CA THR A 366 4.46 1.19 10.24
C THR A 366 3.69 2.30 10.96
N ALA A 367 3.65 3.52 10.39
CA ALA A 367 2.88 4.63 10.98
C ALA A 367 1.38 4.32 11.02
N SER A 368 0.86 3.69 9.95
CA SER A 368 -0.52 3.20 9.89
C SER A 368 -0.81 2.13 10.95
N LEU A 369 0.10 1.16 11.14
CA LEU A 369 -0.02 0.14 12.18
C LEU A 369 -0.07 0.77 13.58
N LEU A 370 0.91 1.61 13.91
CA LEU A 370 1.00 2.28 15.22
C LEU A 370 -0.25 3.12 15.51
N SER A 371 -0.69 3.90 14.52
CA SER A 371 -1.91 4.73 14.63
C SER A 371 -3.14 3.86 14.88
N SER A 372 -3.27 2.75 14.15
CA SER A 372 -4.41 1.84 14.31
C SER A 372 -4.41 1.13 15.67
N CYS A 373 -3.23 0.78 16.19
CA CYS A 373 -3.09 0.25 17.55
C CYS A 373 -3.58 1.25 18.59
N ILE A 374 -3.12 2.50 18.52
CA ILE A 374 -3.56 3.54 19.45
C ILE A 374 -5.05 3.84 19.29
N TYR A 375 -5.59 3.86 18.06
CA TYR A 375 -7.02 4.03 17.84
C TYR A 375 -7.84 2.97 18.59
N GLU A 376 -7.47 1.69 18.46
CA GLU A 376 -8.17 0.57 19.10
C GLU A 376 -8.01 0.55 20.63
N LEU A 377 -6.86 1.01 21.13
CA LEU A 377 -6.62 1.19 22.57
C LEU A 377 -7.30 2.45 23.14
N ALA A 378 -7.60 3.44 22.30
CA ALA A 378 -8.17 4.72 22.72
C ALA A 378 -9.69 4.78 22.60
N ARG A 379 -10.26 4.11 21.60
CA ARG A 379 -11.71 4.14 21.36
C ARG A 379 -12.49 3.54 22.52
N ASP A 380 -13.70 4.04 22.72
CA ASP A 380 -14.56 3.50 23.77
C ASP A 380 -14.95 2.05 23.44
N SER A 381 -14.62 1.16 24.37
CA SER A 381 -14.81 -0.28 24.25
C SER A 381 -14.83 -0.90 25.65
N PRO A 382 -15.72 -1.88 25.93
CA PRO A 382 -15.74 -2.59 27.20
C PRO A 382 -14.40 -3.25 27.56
N ARG A 383 -13.57 -3.56 26.55
CA ARG A 383 -12.27 -4.24 26.73
C ARG A 383 -11.11 -3.28 26.98
N LYS A 384 -11.26 -1.99 26.67
CA LYS A 384 -10.19 -0.98 26.66
C LYS A 384 -9.28 -1.05 27.90
N THR A 385 -9.87 -0.92 29.09
CA THR A 385 -9.13 -0.91 30.35
C THR A 385 -8.43 -2.25 30.63
N ALA A 386 -9.07 -3.37 30.28
CA ALA A 386 -8.48 -4.70 30.44
C ALA A 386 -7.31 -4.93 29.48
N MET A 387 -7.42 -4.44 28.23
CA MET A 387 -6.34 -4.52 27.25
C MET A 387 -5.13 -3.70 27.69
N TRP A 388 -5.34 -2.46 28.14
CA TRP A 388 -4.25 -1.60 28.62
C TRP A 388 -3.53 -2.23 29.82
N ARG A 389 -4.28 -2.76 30.79
CA ARG A 389 -3.70 -3.44 31.96
C ARG A 389 -2.85 -4.64 31.56
N LYS A 390 -3.35 -5.53 30.70
CA LYS A 390 -2.58 -6.70 30.22
C LYS A 390 -1.28 -6.27 29.51
N LEU A 391 -1.32 -5.20 28.72
CA LEU A 391 -0.14 -4.63 28.08
C LEU A 391 0.85 -4.08 29.12
N LYS A 392 0.35 -3.34 30.11
CA LYS A 392 1.17 -2.77 31.19
C LYS A 392 1.86 -3.88 32.00
N ASP A 393 1.10 -4.88 32.44
CA ASP A 393 1.63 -6.05 33.17
C ASP A 393 2.70 -6.80 32.36
N GLU A 394 2.61 -6.79 31.03
CA GLU A 394 3.58 -7.43 30.14
C GLU A 394 4.85 -6.60 29.96
N VAL A 395 4.71 -5.28 29.81
CA VAL A 395 5.83 -4.34 29.66
C VAL A 395 6.60 -4.17 30.97
N GLU A 396 5.92 -4.07 32.11
CA GLU A 396 6.57 -3.92 33.42
C GLU A 396 7.45 -5.12 33.79
N ARG A 397 7.13 -6.32 33.29
CA ARG A 397 7.94 -7.53 33.47
C ARG A 397 9.33 -7.43 32.81
N LEU A 398 9.53 -6.49 31.89
CA LEU A 398 10.85 -6.24 31.30
C LEU A 398 11.79 -5.50 32.26
N GLY A 399 11.26 -4.77 33.25
CA GLY A 399 12.02 -3.88 34.13
C GLY A 399 12.12 -2.45 33.57
N SER A 400 12.02 -1.46 34.46
CA SER A 400 12.04 -0.03 34.11
C SER A 400 13.41 0.44 33.63
N GLY A 401 13.45 1.25 32.57
CA GLY A 401 14.69 1.93 32.14
C GLY A 401 15.76 1.04 31.51
N ILE A 402 15.42 -0.18 31.11
CA ILE A 402 16.31 -1.09 30.39
C ILE A 402 16.24 -0.78 28.88
N ASP A 403 17.38 -0.86 28.19
CA ASP A 403 17.45 -0.86 26.73
C ASP A 403 16.77 -2.13 26.20
N VAL A 404 15.65 -1.98 25.49
CA VAL A 404 14.83 -3.10 25.06
C VAL A 404 15.54 -3.88 23.94
N THR A 405 15.74 -5.18 24.16
CA THR A 405 16.31 -6.08 23.16
C THR A 405 15.23 -6.75 22.29
N LEU A 406 15.60 -7.19 21.08
CA LEU A 406 14.66 -7.91 20.21
C LEU A 406 14.18 -9.25 20.80
N ASP A 407 15.02 -9.91 21.59
CA ASP A 407 14.63 -11.14 22.30
C ASP A 407 13.54 -10.86 23.34
N GLN A 408 13.67 -9.77 24.10
CA GLN A 408 12.62 -9.32 25.01
C GLN A 408 11.32 -8.97 24.27
N VAL A 409 11.41 -8.28 23.13
CA VAL A 409 10.24 -7.96 22.28
C VAL A 409 9.50 -9.22 21.85
N ARG A 410 10.21 -10.30 21.50
CA ARG A 410 9.61 -11.58 21.06
C ARG A 410 8.80 -12.26 22.17
N GLU A 411 9.15 -12.03 23.43
CA GLU A 411 8.46 -12.60 24.59
C GLU A 411 7.16 -11.86 24.97
N LEU A 412 6.91 -10.66 24.41
CA LEU A 412 5.69 -9.88 24.62
C LEU A 412 4.53 -10.44 23.79
N LYS A 413 3.97 -11.55 24.27
CA LYS A 413 2.92 -12.32 23.57
C LYS A 413 1.64 -11.51 23.39
N TYR A 414 1.24 -10.72 24.38
CA TYR A 414 0.02 -9.90 24.33
C TYR A 414 0.21 -8.67 23.45
N LEU A 415 1.36 -7.99 23.51
CA LEU A 415 1.69 -6.92 22.57
C LEU A 415 1.65 -7.42 21.12
N ARG A 416 2.27 -8.57 20.83
CA ARG A 416 2.19 -9.18 19.49
C ARG A 416 0.76 -9.49 19.07
N ALA A 417 -0.09 -9.93 20.01
CA ALA A 417 -1.51 -10.16 19.74
C ALA A 417 -2.26 -8.87 19.39
N VAL A 418 -1.98 -7.78 20.12
CA VAL A 418 -2.53 -6.44 19.83
C VAL A 418 -2.08 -5.95 18.46
N LEU A 419 -0.79 -6.04 18.13
CA LEU A 419 -0.28 -5.65 16.82
C LEU A 419 -0.92 -6.48 15.69
N ASN A 420 -1.05 -7.80 15.87
CA ASN A 420 -1.68 -8.66 14.88
C ASN A 420 -3.17 -8.36 14.70
N GLU A 421 -3.89 -8.06 15.77
CA GLU A 421 -5.31 -7.70 15.68
C GLU A 421 -5.51 -6.34 15.00
N SER A 422 -4.62 -5.39 15.25
CA SER A 422 -4.57 -4.11 14.53
C SER A 422 -4.30 -4.32 13.05
N LEU A 423 -3.34 -5.18 12.69
CA LEU A 423 -3.03 -5.54 11.31
C LEU A 423 -4.18 -6.30 10.62
N ARG A 424 -4.99 -7.04 11.38
CA ARG A 424 -6.14 -7.79 10.86
C ARG A 424 -7.27 -6.84 10.47
N LEU A 425 -7.64 -5.97 11.39
CA LEU A 425 -8.72 -5.01 11.20
C LEU A 425 -8.26 -3.87 10.28
N HIS A 426 -7.11 -3.27 10.54
CA HIS A 426 -6.60 -2.10 9.83
C HIS A 426 -5.29 -2.40 9.08
N PRO A 427 -5.30 -3.30 8.09
CA PRO A 427 -4.09 -3.61 7.32
C PRO A 427 -3.61 -2.34 6.59
N PRO A 428 -2.34 -1.92 6.75
CA PRO A 428 -1.84 -0.73 6.08
C PRO A 428 -2.05 -0.77 4.57
N VAL A 429 -1.77 -1.91 3.94
CA VAL A 429 -2.15 -2.17 2.54
C VAL A 429 -3.54 -2.81 2.51
N TRP A 430 -4.57 -1.99 2.47
CA TRP A 430 -5.98 -2.44 2.54
C TRP A 430 -6.49 -3.12 1.26
N ALA A 431 -5.90 -2.79 0.09
CA ALA A 431 -6.19 -3.44 -1.18
C ALA A 431 -4.95 -3.50 -2.08
N ASN A 432 -4.90 -4.50 -2.98
CA ASN A 432 -3.78 -4.71 -3.87
C ASN A 432 -4.26 -5.18 -5.25
N THR A 433 -3.44 -5.00 -6.28
CA THR A 433 -3.79 -5.30 -7.68
C THR A 433 -2.74 -6.20 -8.33
N ARG A 434 -3.20 -7.18 -9.08
CA ARG A 434 -2.37 -8.00 -9.98
C ARG A 434 -2.89 -7.96 -11.41
N HIS A 435 -2.01 -8.14 -12.37
CA HIS A 435 -2.33 -8.12 -13.79
C HIS A 435 -2.13 -9.51 -14.38
N ALA A 436 -3.17 -10.07 -14.99
CA ALA A 436 -3.08 -11.37 -15.66
C ALA A 436 -2.35 -11.23 -17.00
N PHE A 437 -1.28 -12.00 -17.21
CA PHE A 437 -0.57 -12.02 -18.49
C PHE A 437 -1.25 -12.93 -19.52
N GLU A 438 -1.88 -14.00 -19.05
CA GLU A 438 -2.57 -15.02 -19.82
C GLU A 438 -3.99 -15.26 -19.28
N ASP A 439 -4.84 -15.89 -20.09
CA ASP A 439 -6.18 -16.30 -19.69
C ASP A 439 -6.08 -17.33 -18.55
N ASP A 440 -6.86 -17.16 -17.47
CA ASP A 440 -6.81 -18.01 -16.28
C ASP A 440 -8.20 -18.23 -15.65
N VAL A 441 -8.31 -19.17 -14.71
CA VAL A 441 -9.51 -19.46 -13.92
C VAL A 441 -9.14 -19.43 -12.44
N LEU A 442 -9.82 -18.59 -11.66
CA LEU A 442 -9.57 -18.45 -10.23
C LEU A 442 -10.16 -19.60 -9.42
N PRO A 443 -9.70 -19.83 -8.18
CA PRO A 443 -10.34 -20.77 -7.25
C PRO A 443 -11.85 -20.57 -7.08
N SER A 444 -12.32 -19.32 -7.15
CA SER A 444 -13.75 -18.98 -7.18
C SER A 444 -14.52 -19.46 -8.43
N GLY A 445 -13.84 -20.09 -9.40
CA GLY A 445 -14.42 -20.50 -10.69
C GLY A 445 -14.58 -19.37 -11.71
N VAL A 446 -14.09 -18.17 -11.38
CA VAL A 446 -14.19 -16.99 -12.24
C VAL A 446 -13.10 -16.98 -13.31
N PHE A 447 -13.50 -16.77 -14.56
CA PHE A 447 -12.59 -16.59 -15.68
C PHE A 447 -11.96 -15.19 -15.69
N VAL A 448 -10.63 -15.14 -15.83
CA VAL A 448 -9.82 -13.93 -15.96
C VAL A 448 -9.20 -13.88 -17.35
N PRO A 449 -9.58 -12.93 -18.21
CA PRO A 449 -8.94 -12.80 -19.50
C PRO A 449 -7.56 -12.15 -19.38
N ALA A 450 -6.63 -12.53 -20.25
CA ALA A 450 -5.32 -11.91 -20.39
C ALA A 450 -5.42 -10.39 -20.54
N GLY A 451 -4.54 -9.65 -19.87
CA GLY A 451 -4.52 -8.19 -19.86
C GLY A 451 -5.48 -7.54 -18.86
N THR A 452 -6.05 -8.30 -17.93
CA THR A 452 -7.02 -7.81 -16.94
C THR A 452 -6.38 -7.57 -15.59
N ASP A 453 -6.67 -6.40 -15.01
CA ASP A 453 -6.31 -6.10 -13.63
C ASP A 453 -7.31 -6.78 -12.67
N CYS A 454 -6.79 -7.54 -11.72
CA CYS A 454 -7.49 -8.22 -10.64
C CYS A 454 -7.12 -7.55 -9.32
N ARG A 455 -8.09 -6.88 -8.69
CA ARG A 455 -7.94 -6.19 -7.41
C ARG A 455 -8.56 -7.01 -6.30
N PHE A 456 -7.81 -7.22 -5.22
CA PHE A 456 -8.28 -7.92 -4.03
C PHE A 456 -8.15 -7.02 -2.79
N PHE A 457 -9.02 -7.23 -1.81
CA PHE A 457 -9.12 -6.37 -0.63
C PHE A 457 -8.79 -7.13 0.64
N ILE A 458 -7.61 -6.85 1.17
CA ILE A 458 -7.07 -7.49 2.37
C ILE A 458 -7.93 -7.18 3.58
N ARG A 459 -8.34 -5.91 3.72
CA ARG A 459 -9.25 -5.45 4.78
C ARG A 459 -10.54 -6.27 4.86
N GLU A 460 -11.12 -6.60 3.71
CA GLU A 460 -12.45 -7.22 3.63
C GLU A 460 -12.40 -8.72 3.95
N PHE A 461 -11.42 -9.44 3.40
CA PHE A 461 -11.30 -10.86 3.73
C PHE A 461 -10.77 -11.12 5.15
N GLN A 462 -9.97 -10.20 5.71
CA GLN A 462 -9.51 -10.29 7.10
C GLN A 462 -10.61 -9.94 8.13
N ARG A 463 -11.75 -9.43 7.65
CA ARG A 463 -12.97 -9.16 8.42
C ARG A 463 -14.14 -10.06 8.01
N ASN A 464 -13.91 -11.01 7.11
CA ASN A 464 -14.97 -11.90 6.64
C ASN A 464 -15.45 -12.82 7.79
N PRO A 465 -16.73 -12.74 8.21
CA PRO A 465 -17.25 -13.56 9.29
C PRO A 465 -17.28 -15.06 8.98
N GLU A 466 -17.25 -15.46 7.70
CA GLU A 466 -17.12 -16.86 7.30
C GLU A 466 -15.74 -17.45 7.65
N VAL A 467 -14.72 -16.60 7.73
CA VAL A 467 -13.33 -16.97 8.01
C VAL A 467 -12.97 -16.71 9.48
N TRP A 468 -13.40 -15.56 10.01
CA TRP A 468 -12.99 -15.04 11.31
C TRP A 468 -14.04 -15.19 12.42
N GLY A 469 -15.22 -15.70 12.09
CA GLY A 469 -16.33 -15.88 13.04
C GLY A 469 -17.24 -14.66 13.15
N LYS A 470 -18.28 -14.77 13.98
CA LYS A 470 -19.29 -13.70 14.16
C LYS A 470 -18.72 -12.41 14.76
N ASP A 471 -17.59 -12.52 15.47
CA ASP A 471 -16.87 -11.42 16.11
C ASP A 471 -15.78 -10.82 15.19
N ALA A 472 -15.82 -11.07 13.88
CA ALA A 472 -14.79 -10.65 12.94
C ALA A 472 -14.56 -9.12 12.89
N GLU A 473 -15.55 -8.31 13.22
CA GLU A 473 -15.42 -6.85 13.31
C GLU A 473 -14.98 -6.36 14.70
N GLU A 474 -14.93 -7.25 15.70
CA GLU A 474 -14.47 -6.90 17.04
C GLU A 474 -12.94 -6.93 17.12
N PHE A 475 -12.36 -5.92 17.77
CA PHE A 475 -10.96 -5.92 18.16
C PHE A 475 -10.79 -6.74 19.44
N ASP A 476 -10.33 -7.97 19.30
CA ASP A 476 -10.10 -8.89 20.41
C ASP A 476 -8.73 -9.56 20.29
N PRO A 477 -7.66 -8.98 20.89
CA PRO A 477 -6.32 -9.55 20.87
C PRO A 477 -6.25 -10.98 21.42
N ASP A 478 -7.15 -11.38 22.33
CA ASP A 478 -7.12 -12.72 22.92
C ASP A 478 -7.32 -13.82 21.85
N ARG A 479 -7.88 -13.50 20.66
CA ARG A 479 -8.02 -14.46 19.54
C ARG A 479 -6.70 -15.05 19.03
N TRP A 480 -5.60 -14.34 19.28
CA TRP A 480 -4.24 -14.76 18.88
C TRP A 480 -3.55 -15.64 19.93
N ILE A 481 -4.20 -15.85 21.07
CA ILE A 481 -3.67 -16.53 22.25
C ILE A 481 -4.56 -17.72 22.62
N ASP A 482 -5.88 -17.57 22.47
CA ASP A 482 -6.86 -18.60 22.81
C ASP A 482 -7.05 -19.63 21.68
N SER A 483 -8.07 -20.49 21.84
CA SER A 483 -8.40 -21.57 20.91
C SER A 483 -8.70 -21.11 19.46
N ARG A 484 -9.15 -19.86 19.24
CA ARG A 484 -9.45 -19.31 17.90
C ARG A 484 -8.20 -19.24 17.04
N LYS A 485 -7.01 -19.13 17.64
CA LYS A 485 -5.72 -19.18 16.94
C LYS A 485 -5.58 -20.41 16.04
N ALA A 486 -6.21 -21.54 16.40
CA ALA A 486 -6.18 -22.75 15.59
C ALA A 486 -6.73 -22.54 14.16
N LEU A 487 -7.68 -21.60 13.97
CA LEU A 487 -8.21 -21.26 12.64
C LEU A 487 -7.13 -20.68 11.73
N GLN A 488 -6.28 -19.82 12.26
CA GLN A 488 -5.17 -19.21 11.52
C GLN A 488 -4.07 -20.22 11.18
N VAL A 489 -3.84 -21.21 12.05
CA VAL A 489 -2.90 -22.29 11.77
C VAL A 489 -3.39 -23.16 10.60
N LYS A 490 -4.71 -23.39 10.52
CA LYS A 490 -5.33 -24.19 9.46
C LYS A 490 -5.32 -23.45 8.11
N ASP A 491 -5.59 -22.16 8.11
CA ASP A 491 -5.46 -21.32 6.92
C ASP A 491 -4.66 -20.04 7.21
N PRO A 492 -3.32 -20.10 7.06
CA PRO A 492 -2.45 -18.94 7.27
C PRO A 492 -2.72 -17.79 6.28
N PHE A 493 -3.34 -18.07 5.13
CA PHE A 493 -3.61 -17.06 4.10
C PHE A 493 -4.86 -16.22 4.40
N SER A 494 -5.65 -16.56 5.42
CA SER A 494 -6.70 -15.69 5.96
C SER A 494 -6.17 -14.39 6.57
N PHE A 495 -4.89 -14.35 6.95
CA PHE A 495 -4.20 -13.21 7.54
C PHE A 495 -2.96 -12.84 6.72
N GLN A 496 -3.02 -11.73 5.97
CA GLN A 496 -1.96 -11.33 5.00
C GLN A 496 -1.51 -9.87 5.16
N PRO A 497 -1.16 -9.40 6.37
CA PRO A 497 -0.73 -8.01 6.54
C PRO A 497 0.58 -7.67 5.83
N PHE A 498 1.43 -8.68 5.58
CA PHE A 498 2.72 -8.55 4.91
C PHE A 498 2.73 -9.16 3.50
N SER A 499 1.54 -9.32 2.88
CA SER A 499 1.34 -10.08 1.65
C SER A 499 1.76 -11.56 1.79
N ALA A 500 1.94 -12.26 0.68
CA ALA A 500 2.29 -13.68 0.68
C ALA A 500 3.09 -14.08 -0.57
N GLY A 501 3.62 -15.30 -0.56
CA GLY A 501 4.34 -15.91 -1.68
C GLY A 501 5.66 -15.18 -2.02
N PRO A 502 6.12 -15.23 -3.29
CA PRO A 502 7.41 -14.66 -3.66
C PRO A 502 7.57 -13.16 -3.34
N ARG A 503 6.45 -12.42 -3.31
CA ARG A 503 6.39 -10.98 -3.02
C ARG A 503 6.12 -10.63 -1.55
N ILE A 504 6.24 -11.59 -0.63
CA ILE A 504 6.13 -11.33 0.82
C ILE A 504 7.05 -10.16 1.24
N CYS A 505 6.62 -9.35 2.22
CA CYS A 505 7.37 -8.20 2.69
C CYS A 505 8.78 -8.61 3.18
N LEU A 506 9.82 -7.91 2.71
CA LEU A 506 11.19 -8.12 3.21
C LEU A 506 11.36 -7.52 4.61
N GLY A 507 10.75 -6.35 4.86
CA GLY A 507 10.86 -5.62 6.12
C GLY A 507 9.88 -6.06 7.21
N GLN A 508 9.29 -7.25 7.12
CA GLN A 508 8.27 -7.70 8.10
C GLN A 508 8.81 -7.68 9.54
N GLN A 509 9.99 -8.24 9.78
CA GLN A 509 10.57 -8.29 11.12
C GLN A 509 10.98 -6.89 11.60
N PHE A 510 11.54 -6.07 10.70
CA PHE A 510 11.90 -4.68 10.99
C PHE A 510 10.68 -3.87 11.43
N ALA A 511 9.58 -3.91 10.66
CA ALA A 511 8.37 -3.16 10.97
C ALA A 511 7.70 -3.59 12.29
N LEU A 512 7.71 -4.90 12.59
CA LEU A 512 7.17 -5.41 13.87
C LEU A 512 8.06 -5.02 15.05
N ALA A 513 9.39 -5.03 14.89
CA ALA A 513 10.31 -4.56 15.93
C ALA A 513 10.13 -3.05 16.19
N GLU A 514 10.12 -2.24 15.14
CA GLU A 514 9.89 -0.80 15.19
C GLU A 514 8.57 -0.47 15.90
N ALA A 515 7.47 -1.12 15.49
CA ALA A 515 6.16 -0.91 16.11
C ALA A 515 6.16 -1.35 17.58
N SER A 516 6.81 -2.46 17.91
CA SER A 516 6.85 -2.97 19.28
C SER A 516 7.61 -2.04 20.21
N MET A 517 8.80 -1.56 19.82
CA MET A 517 9.61 -0.66 20.64
C MET A 517 8.88 0.66 20.94
N MET A 518 8.26 1.26 19.92
CA MET A 518 7.44 2.44 20.13
C MET A 518 6.27 2.17 21.09
N MET A 519 5.53 1.08 20.87
CA MET A 519 4.41 0.73 21.74
C MET A 519 4.85 0.45 23.19
N ILE A 520 5.99 -0.22 23.40
CA ILE A 520 6.55 -0.47 24.73
C ILE A 520 6.77 0.86 25.46
N ARG A 521 7.42 1.84 24.83
CA ARG A 521 7.68 3.14 25.46
C ARG A 521 6.40 3.95 25.72
N VAL A 522 5.40 3.84 24.85
CA VAL A 522 4.07 4.43 25.12
C VAL A 522 3.39 3.74 26.30
N ILE A 523 3.37 2.40 26.35
CA ILE A 523 2.71 1.66 27.45
C ILE A 523 3.43 1.88 28.77
N GLU A 524 4.75 1.95 28.78
CA GLU A 524 5.56 2.24 29.97
C GLU A 524 5.26 3.65 30.52
N GLY A 525 5.11 4.65 29.66
CA GLY A 525 4.95 6.05 30.05
C GLY A 525 3.55 6.49 30.46
N PHE A 526 2.50 5.70 30.20
CA PHE A 526 1.10 6.14 30.36
C PHE A 526 0.20 5.07 31.01
N GLU A 527 -0.82 5.53 31.73
CA GLU A 527 -1.87 4.71 32.37
C GLU A 527 -3.08 4.47 31.45
N GLY A 528 -3.13 5.16 30.32
CA GLY A 528 -4.18 4.98 29.32
C GLY A 528 -4.14 6.05 28.24
N VAL A 529 -5.05 5.91 27.27
CA VAL A 529 -5.23 6.86 26.17
C VAL A 529 -6.71 6.97 25.83
N ASP A 530 -7.18 8.17 25.50
CA ASP A 530 -8.54 8.44 25.02
C ASP A 530 -8.50 9.17 23.67
N LEU A 531 -9.52 8.99 22.85
CA LEU A 531 -9.73 9.83 21.67
C LEU A 531 -10.14 11.25 22.09
N ASP A 532 -9.57 12.27 21.46
CA ASP A 532 -10.05 13.64 21.62
C ASP A 532 -11.13 13.94 20.57
N LEU A 533 -12.37 14.10 21.02
CA LEU A 533 -13.55 14.32 20.19
C LEU A 533 -13.99 15.79 20.12
N SER A 534 -13.17 16.73 20.62
CA SER A 534 -13.51 18.16 20.70
C SER A 534 -13.80 18.79 19.35
N ASP A 535 -13.06 18.39 18.30
CA ASP A 535 -13.23 18.89 16.93
C ASP A 535 -14.17 18.00 16.07
N GLY A 536 -14.86 17.04 16.68
CA GLY A 536 -15.77 16.11 16.02
C GLY A 536 -15.31 14.65 16.04
N PRO A 537 -16.01 13.75 15.32
CA PRO A 537 -15.66 12.33 15.30
C PRO A 537 -14.28 12.06 14.70
N VAL A 538 -13.47 11.25 15.40
CA VAL A 538 -12.15 10.80 14.97
C VAL A 538 -12.20 9.30 14.64
N GLY A 539 -11.31 8.82 13.76
CA GLY A 539 -11.18 7.39 13.45
C GLY A 539 -11.83 6.95 12.13
N ALA A 540 -12.29 7.89 11.31
CA ALA A 540 -12.76 7.57 9.97
C ALA A 540 -11.59 7.18 9.06
N GLU A 541 -11.55 5.93 8.59
CA GLU A 541 -10.52 5.44 7.67
C GLU A 541 -10.54 6.21 6.34
N ALA A 542 -9.37 6.58 5.83
CA ALA A 542 -9.14 7.24 4.56
C ALA A 542 -8.39 6.30 3.59
N PRO A 543 -8.86 6.17 2.33
CA PRO A 543 -8.19 5.37 1.32
C PRO A 543 -7.04 6.15 0.67
N ALA A 544 -5.85 6.08 1.27
CA ALA A 544 -4.60 6.55 0.66
C ALA A 544 -3.74 5.36 0.16
N VAL A 545 -2.46 5.58 -0.16
CA VAL A 545 -1.50 4.49 -0.50
C VAL A 545 -1.49 3.44 0.61
N VAL A 546 -1.53 3.90 1.85
CA VAL A 546 -1.79 3.10 3.04
C VAL A 546 -3.09 3.55 3.70
N LEU A 547 -3.66 2.70 4.54
CA LEU A 547 -4.80 3.06 5.39
C LEU A 547 -4.36 4.11 6.41
N SER A 548 -5.12 5.20 6.54
CA SER A 548 -4.90 6.25 7.54
C SER A 548 -6.24 6.75 8.09
N PHE A 549 -6.21 7.60 9.10
CA PHE A 549 -7.38 8.28 9.65
C PHE A 549 -7.53 9.67 9.05
N ARG A 550 -8.74 9.97 8.58
CA ARG A 550 -9.11 11.27 8.00
C ARG A 550 -9.01 12.36 9.05
N GLY A 551 -8.27 13.42 8.74
CA GLY A 551 -8.09 14.56 9.64
C GLY A 551 -7.14 14.29 10.80
N GLY A 552 -6.40 13.17 10.77
CA GLY A 552 -5.51 12.77 11.86
C GLY A 552 -6.18 11.87 12.89
N LEU A 553 -5.44 11.51 13.92
CA LEU A 553 -5.89 10.73 15.07
C LEU A 553 -5.55 11.49 16.34
N LYS A 554 -6.45 12.40 16.76
CA LYS A 554 -6.26 13.18 17.99
C LYS A 554 -6.54 12.33 19.22
N VAL A 555 -5.57 12.28 20.13
CA VAL A 555 -5.65 11.51 21.38
C VAL A 555 -5.14 12.30 22.57
N ARG A 556 -5.56 11.88 23.76
CA ARG A 556 -5.08 12.36 25.04
C ARG A 556 -4.58 11.17 25.85
N PHE A 557 -3.31 11.20 26.22
CA PHE A 557 -2.75 10.21 27.14
C PHE A 557 -3.08 10.57 28.60
N LYS A 558 -3.02 9.57 29.47
CA LYS A 558 -3.22 9.68 30.91
C LYS A 558 -1.95 9.26 31.64
N LYS A 559 -1.58 10.01 32.66
CA LYS A 559 -0.53 9.65 33.61
C LYS A 559 -1.14 9.10 34.89
#